data_AF-A0A0C9WST6-F1
#
_entry.id   AF-A0A0C9WST6-F1
#
_cell.length_a   1.000
_cell.length_b   1.000
_cell.length_c   1.000
_cell.angle_alpha   90.00
_cell.angle_beta   90.00
_cell.angle_gamma   90.00
#
_symmetry.space_group_name_H-M   'P 1'
#
loop_
_entity.id
_entity.type
_entity.pdbx_description
1 polymer ?
#
loop_
_entity_poly.entity_id
_entity_poly.type
_entity_poly.pdbx_seq_one_letter_code
_entity_poly.pdbx_strand_id
1 'polypeptide(L)'
;LWMLLYLILMSLTTGLSVVVHFTWPIWLLLCCSCLPAVSALPERDFPDITFKVFSGFVKENFSSHVTLSTVLLVLFSLTDNPDLLNLHARQHNPTCRTENKVYISGWLKSLCQALTKKLGDKTSSLLHKSERNSTASQKINLLAEKLDDFAKVLELYPYDDDGKFQGKLEPTSHKDIEPYKTMQATITTSAYFIK
;
A
#
# COMPACT_ATOMS: atom_id res chain seq x y z
N LEU A 1 -50.67 -49.46 9.21
CA LEU A 1 -49.35 -49.16 9.82
C LEU A 1 -48.28 -48.86 8.77
N TRP A 2 -48.04 -49.75 7.79
CA TRP A 2 -47.01 -49.59 6.77
C TRP A 2 -47.18 -48.36 5.84
N MET A 3 -48.40 -48.06 5.39
CA MET A 3 -48.69 -46.84 4.61
C MET A 3 -48.43 -45.54 5.39
N LEU A 4 -48.74 -45.52 6.69
CA LEU A 4 -48.46 -44.36 7.54
C LEU A 4 -46.95 -44.17 7.71
N LEU A 5 -46.20 -45.26 7.87
CA LEU A 5 -44.74 -45.23 7.95
C LEU A 5 -44.10 -44.71 6.64
N TYR A 6 -44.63 -45.14 5.48
CA TYR A 6 -44.17 -44.71 4.17
C TYR A 6 -44.44 -43.22 3.91
N LEU A 7 -45.62 -42.72 4.28
CA LEU A 7 -45.97 -41.30 4.14
C LEU A 7 -45.10 -40.39 5.01
N ILE A 8 -44.76 -40.84 6.23
CA ILE A 8 -43.84 -40.11 7.12
C ILE A 8 -42.41 -40.10 6.55
N LEU A 9 -41.95 -41.21 5.96
CA LEU A 9 -40.62 -41.28 5.36
C LEU A 9 -40.51 -40.37 4.11
N MET A 10 -41.56 -40.31 3.29
CA MET A 10 -41.61 -39.44 2.11
C MET A 10 -41.69 -37.95 2.48
N SER A 11 -42.42 -37.58 3.53
CA SER A 11 -42.47 -36.19 4.01
C SER A 11 -41.14 -35.75 4.65
N LEU A 12 -40.46 -36.67 5.34
CA LEU A 12 -39.16 -36.40 5.95
C LEU A 12 -38.06 -36.23 4.90
N THR A 13 -38.02 -37.08 3.87
CA THR A 13 -37.03 -37.01 2.79
C THR A 13 -37.22 -35.79 1.89
N THR A 14 -38.47 -35.41 1.58
CA THR A 14 -38.77 -34.18 0.83
C THR A 14 -38.47 -32.92 1.65
N GLY A 15 -38.80 -32.92 2.95
CA GLY A 15 -38.44 -31.82 3.86
C GLY A 15 -36.92 -31.63 3.99
N LEU A 16 -36.17 -32.73 4.14
CA LEU A 16 -34.70 -32.68 4.23
C LEU A 16 -34.08 -32.18 2.92
N SER A 17 -34.59 -32.62 1.76
CA SER A 17 -34.13 -32.19 0.44
C SER A 17 -34.35 -30.70 0.22
N VAL A 18 -35.52 -30.15 0.58
CA VAL A 18 -35.79 -28.70 0.47
C VAL A 18 -34.86 -27.87 1.34
N VAL A 19 -34.58 -28.31 2.58
CA VAL A 19 -33.66 -27.60 3.48
C VAL A 19 -32.23 -27.62 2.93
N VAL A 20 -31.74 -28.75 2.42
CA VAL A 20 -30.40 -28.85 1.83
C VAL A 20 -30.26 -27.99 0.57
N HIS A 21 -31.26 -28.02 -0.33
CA HIS A 21 -31.24 -27.21 -1.55
C HIS A 21 -31.35 -25.71 -1.28
N PHE A 22 -32.02 -25.30 -0.20
CA PHE A 22 -32.17 -23.89 0.16
C PHE A 22 -30.97 -23.33 0.94
N THR A 23 -30.28 -24.16 1.73
CA THR A 23 -29.15 -23.72 2.57
C THR A 23 -27.80 -23.76 1.86
N TRP A 24 -27.63 -24.66 0.89
CA TRP A 24 -26.43 -24.73 0.05
C TRP A 24 -26.06 -23.41 -0.66
N PRO A 25 -26.98 -22.71 -1.37
CA PRO A 25 -26.63 -21.46 -2.05
C PRO A 25 -26.25 -20.34 -1.08
N ILE A 26 -26.81 -20.33 0.13
CA ILE A 26 -26.47 -19.36 1.18
C ILE A 26 -25.05 -19.59 1.67
N TRP A 27 -24.68 -20.84 1.95
CA TRP A 27 -23.31 -21.21 2.31
C TRP A 27 -22.31 -20.91 1.21
N LEU A 28 -22.69 -21.14 -0.06
CA LEU A 28 -21.87 -20.82 -1.21
C LEU A 28 -21.64 -19.31 -1.36
N LEU A 29 -22.70 -18.49 -1.18
CA LEU A 29 -22.59 -17.02 -1.15
C LEU A 29 -21.70 -16.50 -0.02
N LEU A 30 -21.81 -17.11 1.16
CA LEU A 30 -20.97 -16.76 2.32
C LEU A 30 -19.50 -17.14 2.08
N CYS A 31 -19.24 -18.32 1.52
CA CYS A 31 -17.91 -18.74 1.09
C CYS A 31 -17.33 -17.80 0.02
N CYS A 32 -18.13 -17.39 -0.97
CA CYS A 32 -17.69 -16.43 -2.00
C CYS A 32 -17.38 -15.05 -1.43
N SER A 33 -18.06 -14.63 -0.36
CA SER A 33 -17.81 -13.36 0.33
C SER A 33 -16.52 -13.37 1.17
N CYS A 34 -16.04 -14.55 1.53
CA CYS A 34 -14.77 -14.76 2.24
C CYS A 34 -13.58 -14.98 1.28
N LEU A 35 -13.83 -15.05 -0.04
CA LEU A 35 -12.72 -15.09 -1.00
C LEU A 35 -12.05 -13.71 -1.01
N PRO A 36 -10.71 -13.62 -0.93
CA PRO A 36 -10.02 -12.37 -1.13
C PRO A 36 -10.35 -11.86 -2.53
N ALA A 37 -11.22 -10.86 -2.61
CA ALA A 37 -11.55 -10.21 -3.86
C ALA A 37 -10.34 -9.36 -4.28
N VAL A 38 -9.56 -9.87 -5.22
CA VAL A 38 -8.52 -9.09 -5.89
C VAL A 38 -9.22 -8.24 -6.95
N SER A 39 -9.57 -7.01 -6.59
CA SER A 39 -9.91 -6.02 -7.60
C SER A 39 -8.62 -5.63 -8.32
N ALA A 40 -8.50 -5.97 -9.60
CA ALA A 40 -7.45 -5.43 -10.45
C ALA A 40 -7.78 -3.95 -10.71
N LEU A 41 -7.31 -3.07 -9.81
CA LEU A 41 -7.32 -1.65 -10.11
C LEU A 41 -6.30 -1.39 -11.24
N PRO A 42 -6.59 -0.43 -12.14
CA PRO A 42 -5.56 0.09 -13.03
C PRO A 42 -4.33 0.51 -12.23
N GLU A 43 -3.14 0.25 -12.78
CA GLU A 43 -1.86 0.62 -12.18
C GLU A 43 -1.35 1.88 -12.89
N ARG A 44 -0.77 2.80 -12.12
CA ARG A 44 0.02 3.92 -12.67
C ARG A 44 1.46 3.50 -12.89
N ASP A 45 2.14 4.12 -13.84
CA ASP A 45 3.57 3.92 -14.04
C ASP A 45 4.37 4.46 -12.84
N PHE A 46 5.59 3.93 -12.68
CA PHE A 46 6.52 4.41 -11.68
C PHE A 46 6.85 5.88 -11.94
N PRO A 47 7.07 6.73 -10.92
CA PRO A 47 7.39 8.13 -11.13
C PRO A 47 8.57 8.36 -12.08
N ASP A 48 8.31 8.98 -13.24
CA ASP A 48 9.32 9.34 -14.25
C ASP A 48 10.00 10.67 -13.92
N ILE A 49 10.59 10.75 -12.72
CA ILE A 49 11.33 11.93 -12.30
C ILE A 49 12.82 11.79 -12.64
N THR A 50 13.45 12.90 -13.03
CA THR A 50 14.88 12.86 -13.28
C THR A 50 15.65 12.54 -11.99
N PHE A 51 16.70 11.72 -12.11
CA PHE A 51 17.58 11.41 -10.98
C PHE A 51 18.21 12.67 -10.35
N LYS A 52 18.39 13.74 -11.14
CA LYS A 52 18.88 15.04 -10.65
C LYS A 52 17.92 15.66 -9.63
N VAL A 53 16.62 15.67 -9.91
CA VAL A 53 15.59 16.19 -8.99
C VAL A 53 15.54 15.33 -7.73
N PHE A 54 15.48 14.00 -7.91
CA PHE A 54 15.49 13.05 -6.79
C PHE A 54 16.70 13.23 -5.87
N SER A 55 17.91 13.21 -6.44
CA SER A 55 19.16 13.29 -5.67
C SER A 55 19.36 14.68 -5.04
N GLY A 56 18.89 15.75 -5.70
CA GLY A 56 18.83 17.09 -5.12
C GLY A 56 18.00 17.13 -3.85
N PHE A 57 16.76 16.62 -3.92
CA PHE A 57 15.86 16.55 -2.78
C PHE A 57 16.48 15.79 -1.59
N VAL A 58 17.04 14.60 -1.86
CA VAL A 58 17.69 13.76 -0.84
C VAL A 58 18.84 14.51 -0.16
N LYS A 59 19.69 15.19 -0.94
CA LYS A 59 20.85 15.94 -0.42
C LYS A 59 20.44 17.15 0.43
N GLU A 60 19.36 17.81 0.06
CA GLU A 60 18.89 19.02 0.75
C GLU A 60 18.11 18.70 2.03
N ASN A 61 17.33 17.61 2.04
CA ASN A 61 16.38 17.34 3.12
C ASN A 61 16.84 16.30 4.15
N PHE A 62 17.71 15.36 3.77
CA PHE A 62 18.21 14.30 4.66
C PHE A 62 19.64 14.58 5.13
N SER A 63 20.07 13.81 6.14
CA SER A 63 21.44 13.91 6.66
C SER A 63 22.46 13.47 5.61
N SER A 64 23.66 14.04 5.67
CA SER A 64 24.84 13.58 4.91
C SER A 64 25.20 12.11 5.14
N HIS A 65 24.69 11.47 6.20
CA HIS A 65 24.90 10.06 6.51
C HIS A 65 23.73 9.15 6.06
N VAL A 66 22.77 9.66 5.29
CA VAL A 66 21.69 8.84 4.75
C VAL A 66 22.24 7.79 3.80
N THR A 67 21.80 6.54 3.95
CA THR A 67 22.24 5.44 3.10
C THR A 67 21.28 5.25 1.93
N LEU A 68 21.78 4.74 0.81
CA LEU A 68 20.93 4.37 -0.33
C LEU A 68 19.76 3.46 0.09
N SER A 69 20.03 2.45 0.94
CA SER A 69 18.99 1.54 1.44
C SER A 69 17.87 2.26 2.19
N THR A 70 18.20 3.32 2.93
CA THR A 70 17.24 4.13 3.67
C THR A 70 16.39 4.97 2.72
N VAL A 71 17.03 5.59 1.71
CA VAL A 71 16.31 6.37 0.69
C VAL A 71 15.37 5.48 -0.12
N LEU A 72 15.83 4.32 -0.57
CA LEU A 72 15.00 3.35 -1.30
C LEU A 72 13.84 2.85 -0.44
N LEU A 73 14.06 2.61 0.84
CA LEU A 73 12.97 2.23 1.75
C LEU A 73 11.90 3.33 1.83
N VAL A 74 12.29 4.61 1.91
CA VAL A 74 11.33 5.71 1.92
C VAL A 74 10.59 5.80 0.58
N LEU A 75 11.31 5.71 -0.54
CA LEU A 75 10.73 5.72 -1.88
C LEU A 75 9.65 4.63 -2.03
N PHE A 76 10.00 3.37 -1.75
CA PHE A 76 9.04 2.26 -1.84
C PHE A 76 7.89 2.40 -0.86
N SER A 77 8.14 2.95 0.33
CA SER A 77 7.05 3.19 1.29
C SER A 77 6.06 4.24 0.79
N LEU A 78 6.49 5.22 -0.02
CA LEU A 78 5.57 6.18 -0.64
C LEU A 78 4.84 5.57 -1.84
N THR A 79 5.55 4.87 -2.74
CA THR A 79 4.95 4.29 -3.96
C THR A 79 4.01 3.12 -3.67
N ASP A 80 4.24 2.37 -2.59
CA ASP A 80 3.41 1.22 -2.17
C ASP A 80 2.19 1.60 -1.30
N ASN A 81 2.02 2.89 -0.94
CA ASN A 81 0.93 3.32 -0.07
C ASN A 81 0.06 4.44 -0.69
N PRO A 82 -0.46 4.29 -1.92
CA PRO A 82 -1.22 5.33 -2.62
C PRO A 82 -2.53 5.69 -1.89
N ASP A 83 -3.23 4.72 -1.29
CA ASP A 83 -4.45 4.99 -0.52
C ASP A 83 -4.19 5.90 0.69
N LEU A 84 -3.06 5.68 1.37
CA LEU A 84 -2.64 6.52 2.49
C LEU A 84 -2.35 7.95 2.01
N LEU A 85 -1.66 8.10 0.88
CA LEU A 85 -1.38 9.40 0.28
C LEU A 85 -2.66 10.11 -0.20
N ASN A 86 -3.61 9.39 -0.79
CA ASN A 86 -4.93 9.92 -1.14
C ASN A 86 -5.69 10.44 0.09
N LEU A 87 -5.71 9.67 1.18
CA LEU A 87 -6.35 10.07 2.43
C LEU A 87 -5.67 11.30 3.05
N HIS A 88 -4.35 11.34 3.02
CA HIS A 88 -3.59 12.51 3.46
C HIS A 88 -3.93 13.76 2.62
N ALA A 89 -3.85 13.64 1.29
CA ALA A 89 -4.12 14.75 0.38
C ALA A 89 -5.56 15.27 0.47
N ARG A 90 -6.56 14.39 0.65
CA ARG A 90 -7.96 14.80 0.84
C ARG A 90 -8.17 15.58 2.14
N GLN A 91 -7.44 15.26 3.20
CA GLN A 91 -7.47 16.01 4.47
C GLN A 91 -6.68 17.32 4.40
N HIS A 92 -5.65 17.37 3.56
CA HIS A 92 -4.88 18.58 3.30
C HIS A 92 -5.66 19.59 2.42
N ASN A 93 -6.55 19.10 1.55
CA ASN A 93 -7.34 19.92 0.62
C ASN A 93 -8.84 19.83 0.95
N PRO A 94 -9.32 20.57 1.97
CA PRO A 94 -10.73 20.58 2.33
C PRO A 94 -11.58 21.17 1.19
N THR A 95 -12.70 20.53 0.89
CA THR A 95 -13.61 20.96 -0.18
C THR A 95 -14.79 21.76 0.34
N CYS A 96 -15.12 21.60 1.63
CA CYS A 96 -16.25 22.27 2.27
C CYS A 96 -15.75 23.38 3.20
N ARG A 97 -16.50 24.48 3.30
CA ARG A 97 -16.13 25.63 4.16
C ARG A 97 -16.05 25.29 5.66
N THR A 98 -16.70 24.20 6.09
CA THR A 98 -16.72 23.73 7.47
C THR A 98 -15.64 22.69 7.77
N GLU A 99 -14.89 22.22 6.76
CA GLU A 99 -13.80 21.26 6.95
C GLU A 99 -12.54 21.99 7.41
N ASN A 100 -11.89 21.46 8.45
CA ASN A 100 -10.61 21.98 8.90
C ASN A 100 -9.49 21.51 7.97
N LYS A 101 -8.68 22.45 7.48
CA LYS A 101 -7.46 22.12 6.74
C LYS A 101 -6.44 21.47 7.68
N VAL A 102 -6.00 20.25 7.35
CA VAL A 102 -4.98 19.53 8.12
C VAL A 102 -3.67 19.50 7.35
N TYR A 103 -2.68 20.26 7.81
CA TYR A 103 -1.38 20.36 7.12
C TYR A 103 -0.67 18.99 7.07
N ILE A 104 -0.54 18.30 8.21
CA ILE A 104 0.01 16.95 8.30
C ILE A 104 -1.02 16.02 8.96
N SER A 105 -1.50 15.04 8.20
CA SER A 105 -2.54 14.11 8.67
C SER A 105 -2.01 13.03 9.61
N GLY A 106 -2.91 12.43 10.38
CA GLY A 106 -2.61 11.22 11.15
C GLY A 106 -2.14 10.04 10.29
N TRP A 107 -2.61 9.96 9.05
CA TRP A 107 -2.21 8.94 8.07
C TRP A 107 -0.71 9.00 7.78
N LEU A 108 -0.20 10.19 7.44
CA LEU A 108 1.22 10.37 7.14
C LEU A 108 2.09 10.21 8.39
N LYS A 109 1.62 10.65 9.56
CA LYS A 109 2.29 10.42 10.84
C LYS A 109 2.38 8.92 11.17
N SER A 110 1.34 8.15 10.87
CA SER A 110 1.34 6.70 11.06
C SER A 110 2.37 6.01 10.17
N LEU A 111 2.47 6.40 8.89
CA LEU A 111 3.52 5.92 7.99
C LEU A 111 4.93 6.25 8.54
N CYS A 112 5.13 7.48 9.03
CA CYS A 112 6.37 7.88 9.68
C CYS A 112 6.69 7.03 10.91
N GLN A 113 5.71 6.72 11.75
CA GLN A 113 5.90 5.84 12.91
C GLN A 113 6.30 4.43 12.49
N ALA A 114 5.67 3.87 11.45
CA ALA A 114 6.04 2.56 10.91
C ALA A 114 7.47 2.57 10.35
N LEU A 115 7.86 3.63 9.63
CA LEU A 115 9.20 3.82 9.10
C LEU A 115 10.26 3.93 10.19
N THR A 116 10.01 4.77 11.20
CA THR A 116 10.94 4.95 12.32
C THR A 116 11.14 3.63 13.09
N LYS A 117 10.06 2.85 13.28
CA LYS A 117 10.14 1.51 13.87
C LYS A 117 10.96 0.54 13.01
N LYS A 118 10.82 0.58 11.68
CA LYS A 118 11.56 -0.29 10.75
C LYS A 118 13.04 0.08 10.63
N LEU A 119 13.36 1.38 10.71
CA LEU A 119 14.72 1.90 10.60
C LEU A 119 15.52 1.86 11.91
N GLY A 120 14.84 1.90 13.06
CA GLY A 120 15.50 1.98 14.37
C GLY A 120 16.45 3.18 14.43
N ASP A 121 17.70 2.93 14.81
CA ASP A 121 18.75 3.95 14.96
C ASP A 121 19.04 4.74 13.66
N LYS A 122 18.78 4.12 12.50
CA LYS A 122 18.97 4.74 11.18
C LYS A 122 17.96 5.88 10.92
N THR A 123 16.91 6.00 11.72
CA THR A 123 15.94 7.12 11.63
C THR A 123 16.63 8.48 11.72
N SER A 124 17.69 8.59 12.52
CA SER A 124 18.47 9.83 12.67
C SER A 124 19.13 10.33 11.38
N SER A 125 19.22 9.48 10.35
CA SER A 125 19.74 9.83 9.03
C SER A 125 18.70 10.54 8.13
N LEU A 126 17.41 10.40 8.43
CA LEU A 126 16.33 11.12 7.74
C LEU A 126 16.12 12.55 8.27
N LEU A 127 16.84 12.90 9.34
CA LEU A 127 16.76 14.19 10.00
C LEU A 127 18.11 14.91 9.96
N HIS A 128 18.08 16.22 9.75
CA HIS A 128 19.26 17.07 9.85
C HIS A 128 19.78 17.12 11.29
N LYS A 129 21.06 17.49 11.45
CA LYS A 129 21.71 17.54 12.77
C LYS A 129 20.97 18.46 13.76
N SER A 130 20.39 19.56 13.27
CA SER A 130 19.57 20.51 14.05
C SER A 130 18.25 19.89 14.55
N GLU A 131 17.66 18.97 13.78
CA GLU A 131 16.36 18.34 14.05
C GLU A 131 16.48 17.14 15.02
N ARG A 132 17.70 16.63 15.25
CA ARG A 132 17.92 15.44 16.09
C ARG A 132 17.62 15.64 17.57
N ASN A 133 17.70 16.87 18.05
CA ASN A 133 17.44 17.19 19.47
C ASN A 133 15.95 17.38 19.78
N SER A 134 15.09 17.32 18.77
CA SER A 134 13.64 17.45 18.94
C SER A 134 13.03 16.26 19.69
N THR A 135 11.86 16.49 20.30
CA THR A 135 11.11 15.42 20.97
C THR A 135 10.64 14.37 19.95
N ALA A 136 10.28 13.17 20.42
CA ALA A 136 9.82 12.10 19.53
C ALA A 136 8.61 12.52 18.67
N SER A 137 7.66 13.27 19.24
CA SER A 137 6.49 13.76 18.49
C SER A 137 6.86 14.81 17.44
N GLN A 138 7.79 15.72 17.76
CA GLN A 138 8.30 16.71 16.82
C GLN A 138 9.04 16.05 15.66
N LYS A 139 9.85 15.02 15.94
CA LYS A 139 10.56 14.24 14.89
C LYS A 139 9.60 13.59 13.91
N ILE A 140 8.48 13.05 14.40
CA ILE A 140 7.45 12.46 13.53
C ILE A 140 6.79 13.53 12.66
N ASN A 141 6.50 14.72 13.19
CA ASN A 141 5.95 15.80 12.38
C ASN A 141 6.95 16.27 11.31
N LEU A 142 8.22 16.50 11.66
CA LEU A 142 9.27 16.90 10.73
C LEU A 142 9.49 15.85 9.63
N LEU A 143 9.47 14.56 10.01
CA LEU A 143 9.58 13.48 9.04
C LEU A 143 8.37 13.44 8.11
N ALA A 144 7.17 13.65 8.64
CA ALA A 144 5.95 13.69 7.85
C ALA A 144 5.94 14.88 6.87
N GLU A 145 6.42 16.05 7.28
CA GLU A 145 6.60 17.20 6.38
C GLU A 145 7.54 16.86 5.22
N LYS A 146 8.71 16.28 5.52
CA LYS A 146 9.64 15.84 4.48
C LYS A 146 9.04 14.77 3.55
N LEU A 147 8.24 13.85 4.09
CA LEU A 147 7.59 12.81 3.29
C LEU A 147 6.47 13.37 2.41
N ASP A 148 5.72 14.36 2.88
CA ASP A 148 4.72 15.08 2.08
C ASP A 148 5.40 15.81 0.91
N ASP A 149 6.48 16.54 1.19
CA ASP A 149 7.25 17.22 0.14
C ASP A 149 7.87 16.22 -0.84
N PHE A 150 8.37 15.08 -0.34
CA PHE A 150 8.92 14.06 -1.21
C PHE A 150 7.85 13.41 -2.09
N ALA A 151 6.65 13.18 -1.56
CA ALA A 151 5.52 12.66 -2.33
C ALA A 151 5.14 13.62 -3.47
N LYS A 152 5.13 14.93 -3.21
CA LYS A 152 4.89 15.94 -4.26
C LYS A 152 5.98 15.95 -5.32
N VAL A 153 7.26 15.88 -4.91
CA VAL A 153 8.40 15.80 -5.84
C VAL A 153 8.34 14.54 -6.71
N LEU A 154 7.84 13.43 -6.18
CA LEU A 154 7.62 12.17 -6.90
C LEU A 154 6.32 12.15 -7.70
N GLU A 155 5.58 13.26 -7.78
CA GLU A 155 4.27 13.33 -8.45
C GLU A 155 3.28 12.27 -7.92
N LEU A 156 3.37 11.97 -6.62
CA LEU A 156 2.50 11.10 -5.85
C LEU A 156 1.48 11.93 -5.05
N TYR A 157 0.89 12.93 -5.70
CA TYR A 157 -0.12 13.80 -5.11
C TYR A 157 -1.34 13.93 -6.05
N PRO A 158 -2.58 13.72 -5.56
CA PRO A 158 -3.78 13.69 -6.42
C PRO A 158 -4.37 15.08 -6.74
N TYR A 159 -3.70 16.16 -6.35
CA TYR A 159 -4.11 17.54 -6.63
C TYR A 159 -2.98 18.25 -7.37
N ASP A 160 -3.35 19.20 -8.24
CA ASP A 160 -2.38 20.09 -8.89
C ASP A 160 -2.00 21.29 -8.02
N ASP A 161 -1.12 22.15 -8.54
CA ASP A 161 -0.66 23.38 -7.88
C ASP A 161 -1.80 24.39 -7.64
N ASP A 162 -2.87 24.32 -8.42
CA ASP A 162 -4.09 25.14 -8.26
C ASP A 162 -5.05 24.54 -7.20
N GLY A 163 -4.71 23.40 -6.60
CA GLY A 163 -5.51 22.69 -5.61
C GLY A 163 -6.72 21.96 -6.20
N LYS A 164 -6.74 21.73 -7.51
CA LYS A 164 -7.79 20.97 -8.20
C LYS A 164 -7.47 19.49 -8.16
N PHE A 165 -8.48 18.70 -7.80
CA PHE A 165 -8.37 17.24 -7.75
C PHE A 165 -8.27 16.66 -9.17
N GLN A 166 -7.19 15.93 -9.43
CA GLN A 166 -6.86 15.33 -10.73
C GLN A 166 -7.32 13.87 -10.84
N GLY A 167 -7.59 13.22 -9.70
CA GLY A 167 -7.98 11.83 -9.65
C GLY A 167 -7.33 11.12 -8.48
N LYS A 168 -7.87 9.96 -8.11
CA LYS A 168 -7.31 9.15 -7.04
C LYS A 168 -5.98 8.54 -7.53
N LEU A 169 -4.94 8.56 -6.70
CA LEU A 169 -3.71 7.82 -6.97
C LEU A 169 -4.01 6.32 -7.07
N GLU A 170 -3.61 5.73 -8.17
CA GLU A 170 -3.66 4.30 -8.43
C GLU A 170 -2.42 3.59 -7.85
N PRO A 171 -2.46 2.27 -7.66
CA PRO A 171 -1.28 1.47 -7.34
C PRO A 171 -0.12 1.70 -8.31
N THR A 172 1.09 1.88 -7.78
CA THR A 172 2.29 2.10 -8.60
C THR A 172 2.78 0.78 -9.17
N SER A 173 2.89 0.67 -10.49
CA SER A 173 3.51 -0.45 -11.17
C SER A 173 5.03 -0.42 -10.95
N HIS A 174 5.61 -1.57 -10.62
CA HIS A 174 7.04 -1.71 -10.38
C HIS A 174 7.78 -2.36 -11.55
N LYS A 175 7.15 -2.41 -12.74
CA LYS A 175 7.70 -3.06 -13.93
C LYS A 175 9.04 -2.44 -14.37
N ASP A 176 9.16 -1.12 -14.32
CA ASP A 176 10.38 -0.43 -14.77
C ASP A 176 11.60 -0.68 -13.89
N ILE A 177 11.37 -1.10 -12.65
CA ILE A 177 12.40 -1.36 -11.64
C ILE A 177 12.47 -2.84 -11.26
N GLU A 178 11.78 -3.70 -12.00
CA GLU A 178 11.84 -5.13 -11.76
C GLU A 178 13.25 -5.66 -12.05
N PRO A 179 13.81 -6.51 -11.19
CA PRO A 179 15.14 -7.06 -11.44
C PRO A 179 15.09 -7.92 -12.70
N TYR A 180 16.02 -7.68 -13.62
CA TYR A 180 16.18 -8.52 -14.79
C TYR A 180 16.61 -9.94 -14.36
N LYS A 181 15.71 -10.91 -14.52
CA LYS A 181 15.98 -12.31 -14.19
C LYS A 181 16.55 -13.01 -15.42
N THR A 182 17.87 -13.09 -15.54
CA THR A 182 18.50 -14.04 -16.48
C THR A 182 18.42 -15.46 -15.94
N MET A 183 17.53 -16.27 -16.52
CA MET A 183 17.49 -17.75 -16.55
C MET A 183 17.86 -18.53 -15.27
N GLN A 184 16.82 -19.08 -14.63
CA GLN A 184 16.90 -20.31 -13.80
C GLN A 184 16.52 -21.56 -14.61
N ALA A 185 16.73 -21.51 -15.93
CA ALA A 185 16.63 -22.65 -16.84
C ALA A 185 18.03 -22.98 -17.32
N THR A 186 18.46 -24.23 -17.17
CA THR A 186 19.80 -24.78 -17.52
C THR A 186 20.83 -24.87 -16.38
N ILE A 187 20.45 -25.35 -15.19
CA ILE A 187 21.42 -26.05 -14.31
C ILE A 187 20.76 -27.30 -13.71
N THR A 188 20.22 -28.18 -14.56
CA THR A 188 19.81 -29.53 -14.12
C THR A 188 19.95 -30.61 -15.18
N THR A 189 20.71 -30.36 -16.26
CA THR A 189 20.89 -31.37 -17.33
C THR A 189 22.28 -31.36 -17.97
N SER A 190 23.32 -30.89 -17.26
CA SER A 190 24.73 -31.11 -17.64
C SER A 190 25.49 -32.03 -16.68
N ALA A 191 24.80 -32.66 -15.71
CA ALA A 191 25.41 -33.68 -14.85
C ALA A 191 25.37 -35.10 -15.48
N TYR A 192 24.84 -35.26 -16.69
CA TYR A 192 24.72 -36.56 -17.37
C TYR A 192 25.61 -36.72 -18.62
N PHE A 193 26.50 -35.75 -18.91
CA PHE A 193 27.43 -35.83 -20.04
C PHE A 193 28.90 -35.80 -19.59
N ILE A 194 29.24 -36.60 -18.57
CA ILE A 194 30.61 -37.07 -18.36
C ILE A 194 30.53 -38.55 -17.97
N LYS A 195 30.56 -39.44 -18.97
CA LYS A 195 31.13 -40.78 -18.92
C LYS A 195 31.42 -41.25 -20.32
#